data_AF-D5K9B1-F1
#
_entry.id   AF-D5K9B1-F1
#
_cell.length_a   1.000
_cell.length_b   1.000
_cell.length_c   1.000
_cell.angle_alpha   90.00
_cell.angle_beta   90.00
_cell.angle_gamma   90.00
#
_symmetry.space_group_name_H-M   'P 1'
#
loop_
_entity.id
_entity.type
_entity.pdbx_description
1 polymer ?
#
loop_
_entity_poly.entity_id
_entity_poly.type
_entity_poly.pdbx_seq_one_letter_code
_entity_poly.pdbx_strand_id
1 'polypeptide(L)'
;NAKIDVRKAMIIAEEAVINWARRKARLAKIDAEIFETVPARKEVLLEIAELSHRVPAEPCNGLKVAFQANWYTYLICLAIDRYACGYAQKDDELLEPYYYICVKEKSLQPMTQTDVVEMVEMERLKISEH
;
A
#
# COMPACT_ATOMS: atom_id res chain seq x y z
N ASN A 1 0.48 -34.91 3.67
CA ASN A 1 1.55 -34.10 4.29
C ASN A 1 1.88 -32.81 3.54
N ALA A 2 2.24 -32.80 2.25
CA ALA A 2 2.63 -31.56 1.53
C ALA A 2 1.66 -30.35 1.64
N LYS A 3 0.34 -30.57 1.64
CA LYS A 3 -0.65 -29.49 1.83
C LYS A 3 -0.55 -28.78 3.19
N ILE A 4 -0.15 -29.51 4.24
CA ILE A 4 0.04 -28.95 5.58
C ILE A 4 1.29 -28.08 5.58
N ASP A 5 2.38 -28.56 4.95
CA ASP A 5 3.64 -27.83 4.88
C ASP A 5 3.49 -26.51 4.12
N VAL A 6 2.78 -26.53 2.98
CA VAL A 6 2.46 -25.32 2.20
C VAL A 6 1.66 -24.31 3.04
N ARG A 7 0.65 -24.75 3.79
CA ARG A 7 -0.14 -23.85 4.65
C ARG A 7 0.69 -23.24 5.78
N LYS A 8 1.57 -24.02 6.40
CA LYS A 8 2.49 -23.50 7.42
C LYS A 8 3.43 -22.45 6.83
N ALA A 9 3.95 -22.68 5.63
CA ALA A 9 4.79 -21.71 4.94
C ALA A 9 4.02 -20.42 4.61
N MET A 10 2.78 -20.52 4.11
CA MET A 10 1.92 -19.36 3.84
C MET A 10 1.68 -18.52 5.09
N ILE A 11 1.32 -19.15 6.23
CA ILE A 11 1.12 -18.43 7.50
C ILE A 11 2.38 -17.67 7.91
N ILE A 12 3.55 -18.31 7.86
CA ILE A 12 4.83 -17.68 8.21
C ILE A 12 5.11 -16.47 7.31
N ALA A 13 4.90 -16.62 5.99
CA ALA A 13 5.13 -15.56 5.03
C ALA A 13 4.17 -14.38 5.24
N GLU A 14 2.87 -14.65 5.39
CA GLU A 14 1.84 -13.62 5.59
C GLU A 14 2.06 -12.84 6.90
N GLU A 15 2.36 -13.53 8.01
CA GLU A 15 2.68 -12.89 9.29
C GLU A 15 3.93 -12.00 9.19
N ALA A 16 4.96 -12.46 8.47
CA ALA A 16 6.17 -11.68 8.24
C ALA A 16 5.89 -10.41 7.43
N VAL A 17 5.08 -10.50 6.36
CA VAL A 17 4.70 -9.36 5.52
C VAL A 17 3.87 -8.34 6.31
N ILE A 18 2.91 -8.79 7.11
CA ILE A 18 2.12 -7.90 7.98
C ILE A 18 3.02 -7.16 8.97
N ASN A 19 3.95 -7.86 9.61
CA ASN A 19 4.90 -7.26 10.55
C ASN A 19 5.85 -6.27 9.86
N TRP A 20 6.28 -6.59 8.64
CA TRP A 20 7.11 -5.70 7.83
C TRP A 20 6.36 -4.41 7.44
N ALA A 21 5.11 -4.50 6.98
CA ALA A 21 4.29 -3.34 6.62
C ALA A 21 4.02 -2.45 7.85
N ARG A 22 3.64 -3.04 8.98
CA ARG A 22 3.44 -2.31 10.25
C ARG A 22 4.73 -1.67 10.78
N ARG A 23 5.90 -2.22 10.45
CA ARG A 23 7.18 -1.56 10.75
C ARG A 23 7.42 -0.34 9.85
N LYS A 24 7.02 -0.38 8.58
CA LYS A 24 7.05 0.80 7.70
C LYS A 24 6.08 1.89 8.17
N ALA A 25 4.88 1.51 8.60
CA ALA A 25 3.96 2.41 9.27
C ALA A 25 4.58 3.12 10.49
N ARG A 26 5.25 2.35 11.35
CA ARG A 26 5.94 2.91 12.52
C ARG A 26 7.07 3.88 12.14
N LEU A 27 7.80 3.60 11.06
CA LEU A 27 8.83 4.51 10.55
C LEU A 27 8.21 5.85 10.11
N ALA A 28 7.14 5.82 9.31
CA ALA A 28 6.44 7.03 8.90
C ALA A 28 5.91 7.84 10.10
N LYS A 29 5.40 7.15 11.13
CA LYS A 29 4.96 7.79 12.38
C LYS A 29 6.14 8.44 13.14
N ILE A 30 7.26 7.74 13.28
CA ILE A 30 8.48 8.27 13.90
C ILE A 30 8.97 9.51 13.15
N ASP A 31 8.97 9.47 11.82
CA ASP A 31 9.34 10.60 10.98
C ASP A 31 8.43 11.81 11.22
N ALA A 32 7.12 11.59 11.31
CA ALA A 32 6.16 12.66 11.59
C ALA A 32 6.36 13.29 12.99
N GLU A 33 6.57 12.46 14.01
CA GLU A 33 6.58 12.88 15.41
C GLU A 33 7.92 13.50 15.82
N ILE A 34 9.03 12.95 15.31
CA ILE A 34 10.38 13.28 15.81
C ILE A 34 11.14 14.20 14.84
N PHE A 35 11.05 13.96 13.53
CA PHE A 35 11.97 14.54 12.56
C PHE A 35 11.35 15.66 11.72
N GLU A 36 10.09 15.50 11.32
CA GLU A 36 9.40 16.47 10.49
C GLU A 36 9.11 17.75 11.27
N THR A 37 9.17 18.90 10.57
CA THR A 37 8.93 20.22 11.14
C THR A 37 7.77 20.95 10.46
N VAL A 38 7.44 20.58 9.21
CA VAL A 38 6.35 21.15 8.42
C VAL A 38 5.02 20.49 8.81
N PRO A 39 4.05 21.21 9.41
CA PRO A 39 2.81 20.61 9.91
C PRO A 39 2.03 19.83 8.85
N ALA A 40 1.87 20.38 7.65
CA ALA A 40 1.18 19.71 6.55
C ALA A 40 1.85 18.38 6.15
N ARG A 41 3.19 18.31 6.24
CA ARG A 41 3.92 17.07 5.94
C ARG A 41 3.76 16.03 7.05
N LYS A 42 3.63 16.46 8.32
CA LYS A 42 3.32 15.55 9.44
C LYS A 42 1.98 14.85 9.23
N GLU A 43 0.96 15.60 8.83
CA GLU A 43 -0.38 15.03 8.58
C GLU A 43 -0.33 13.95 7.49
N VAL A 44 0.39 14.21 6.40
CA VAL A 44 0.61 13.22 5.33
C VAL A 44 1.35 11.98 5.84
N LEU A 45 2.41 12.15 6.64
CA LEU A 45 3.15 11.01 7.19
C LEU A 45 2.32 10.18 8.17
N LEU A 46 1.47 10.83 8.97
CA LEU A 46 0.54 10.14 9.87
C LEU A 46 -0.56 9.40 9.11
N GLU A 47 -1.05 9.95 8.00
CA GLU A 47 -1.95 9.24 7.09
C GLU A 47 -1.26 8.00 6.50
N ILE A 48 -0.04 8.13 5.96
CA ILE A 48 0.74 6.99 5.45
C ILE A 48 0.95 5.92 6.54
N ALA A 49 1.22 6.35 7.77
CA ALA A 49 1.38 5.45 8.90
C ALA A 49 0.08 4.69 9.22
N GLU A 50 -1.07 5.36 9.22
CA GLU A 50 -2.38 4.73 9.44
C GLU A 50 -2.68 3.70 8.35
N LEU A 51 -2.57 4.09 7.08
CA LEU A 51 -2.85 3.22 5.94
C LEU A 51 -1.92 1.99 5.95
N SER A 52 -0.60 2.20 6.11
CA SER A 52 0.39 1.11 6.14
C SER A 52 0.28 0.22 7.37
N HIS A 53 -0.37 0.66 8.45
CA HIS A 53 -0.60 -0.19 9.62
C HIS A 53 -1.69 -1.23 9.35
N ARG A 54 -2.67 -0.84 8.52
CA ARG A 54 -3.83 -1.65 8.14
C ARG A 54 -3.51 -2.61 7.00
N VAL A 55 -2.91 -2.14 5.92
CA VAL A 55 -2.58 -3.02 4.77
C VAL A 55 -1.17 -3.60 4.85
N PRO A 56 -0.99 -4.87 4.43
CA PRO A 56 -1.98 -5.75 3.78
C PRO A 56 -2.77 -6.66 4.75
N ALA A 57 -2.80 -6.37 6.06
CA ALA A 57 -3.49 -7.21 7.05
C ALA A 57 -5.02 -7.15 6.97
N GLU A 58 -5.56 -6.01 6.53
CA GLU A 58 -7.00 -5.75 6.41
C GLU A 58 -7.41 -5.52 4.95
N PRO A 59 -8.69 -5.76 4.59
CA PRO A 59 -9.22 -5.38 3.29
C PRO A 59 -9.05 -3.88 3.03
N CYS A 60 -8.74 -3.54 1.78
CA CYS A 60 -8.69 -2.15 1.33
C CYS A 60 -10.08 -1.53 1.37
N ASN A 61 -10.18 -0.31 1.89
CA ASN A 61 -11.44 0.42 2.01
C ASN A 61 -11.33 1.85 1.46
N GLY A 62 -10.52 2.03 0.41
CA GLY A 62 -10.28 3.33 -0.20
C GLY A 62 -9.16 3.24 -1.22
N LEU A 63 -9.05 4.26 -2.05
CA LEU A 63 -8.11 4.24 -3.16
C LEU A 63 -6.66 4.41 -2.68
N LYS A 64 -6.38 5.27 -1.69
CA LYS A 64 -5.00 5.44 -1.18
C LYS A 64 -4.46 4.16 -0.56
N VAL A 65 -5.31 3.46 0.21
CA VAL A 65 -4.91 2.20 0.84
C VAL A 65 -4.74 1.08 -0.19
N ALA A 66 -5.52 1.09 -1.28
CA ALA A 66 -5.36 0.16 -2.39
C ALA A 66 -4.03 0.35 -3.13
N PHE A 67 -3.62 1.58 -3.46
CA PHE A 67 -2.29 1.85 -4.03
C PHE A 67 -1.16 1.34 -3.11
N GLN A 68 -1.27 1.60 -1.80
CA GLN A 68 -0.27 1.15 -0.84
C GLN A 68 -0.19 -0.38 -0.74
N ALA A 69 -1.34 -1.06 -0.76
CA ALA A 69 -1.42 -2.51 -0.77
C ALA A 69 -0.85 -3.12 -2.06
N ASN A 70 -1.13 -2.49 -3.21
CA ASN A 70 -0.59 -2.91 -4.50
C ASN A 70 0.94 -2.80 -4.50
N TRP A 71 1.48 -1.67 -4.02
CA TRP A 71 2.92 -1.45 -3.91
C TRP A 71 3.62 -2.47 -3.00
N TYR A 72 3.03 -2.80 -1.85
CA TYR A 72 3.57 -3.84 -0.97
C TYR A 72 3.54 -5.23 -1.62
N THR A 73 2.46 -5.58 -2.31
CA THR A 73 2.35 -6.84 -3.06
C THR A 73 3.42 -6.91 -4.16
N TYR A 74 3.59 -5.84 -4.94
CA TYR A 74 4.63 -5.73 -5.96
C TYR A 74 6.03 -6.01 -5.40
N LEU A 75 6.41 -5.33 -4.31
CA LEU A 75 7.72 -5.51 -3.69
C LEU A 75 7.96 -6.95 -3.20
N ILE A 76 6.94 -7.58 -2.61
CA ILE A 76 7.06 -8.97 -2.15
C ILE A 76 7.21 -9.91 -3.34
N CYS A 77 6.31 -9.84 -4.31
CA CYS A 77 6.23 -10.79 -5.41
C CYS A 77 7.38 -10.68 -6.40
N LEU A 78 7.89 -9.47 -6.66
CA LEU A 78 8.85 -9.24 -7.74
C LEU A 78 10.28 -8.93 -7.28
N ALA A 79 10.49 -8.62 -5.99
CA ALA A 79 11.82 -8.25 -5.49
C ALA A 79 12.26 -8.99 -4.23
N ILE A 80 11.40 -9.09 -3.21
CA ILE A 80 11.82 -9.57 -1.88
C ILE A 80 11.75 -11.09 -1.76
N ASP A 81 10.63 -11.72 -2.13
CA ASP A 81 10.49 -13.18 -2.06
C ASP A 81 11.31 -13.86 -3.16
N ARG A 82 11.22 -13.30 -4.37
CA ARG A 82 11.98 -13.74 -5.53
C ARG A 82 12.07 -12.60 -6.55
N TYR A 83 13.22 -12.53 -7.24
CA TYR A 83 13.33 -11.68 -8.42
C TYR A 83 12.37 -12.12 -9.53
N ALA A 84 11.58 -11.18 -10.03
CA ALA A 84 10.82 -11.30 -11.26
C ALA A 84 10.75 -9.93 -11.97
N CYS A 85 10.84 -9.93 -13.30
CA CYS A 85 10.75 -8.73 -14.10
C CYS A 85 9.30 -8.39 -14.44
N GLY A 86 9.00 -7.11 -14.60
CA GLY A 86 7.74 -6.60 -15.13
C GLY A 86 6.87 -5.89 -14.11
N TYR A 87 5.69 -5.47 -14.56
CA TYR A 87 4.65 -4.84 -13.75
C TYR A 87 3.28 -5.21 -14.31
N ALA A 88 3.04 -6.52 -14.40
CA ALA A 88 1.88 -7.07 -15.11
C ALA A 88 0.63 -7.02 -14.22
N GLN A 89 -0.31 -6.15 -14.58
CA GLN A 89 -1.60 -5.98 -13.91
C GLN A 89 -2.58 -5.25 -14.84
N LYS A 90 -3.88 -5.32 -14.51
CA LYS A 90 -4.94 -4.52 -15.13
C LYS A 90 -5.37 -3.44 -14.15
N ASP A 91 -4.57 -2.38 -14.02
CA ASP A 91 -4.72 -1.39 -12.95
C ASP A 91 -6.07 -0.69 -12.96
N ASP A 92 -6.60 -0.41 -14.14
CA ASP A 92 -7.92 0.18 -14.31
C ASP A 92 -9.02 -0.70 -13.71
N GLU A 93 -9.06 -1.98 -14.06
CA GLU A 93 -10.04 -2.94 -13.51
C GLU A 93 -9.78 -3.24 -12.02
N LEU A 94 -8.51 -3.34 -11.62
CA LEU A 94 -8.12 -3.67 -10.25
C LEU A 94 -8.51 -2.56 -9.27
N LEU A 95 -8.32 -1.30 -9.67
CA LEU A 95 -8.56 -0.13 -8.83
C LEU A 95 -9.98 0.44 -8.98
N GLU A 96 -10.76 0.02 -9.99
CA GLU A 96 -12.10 0.51 -10.27
C GLU A 96 -13.01 0.56 -9.04
N PRO A 97 -13.13 -0.51 -8.21
CA PRO A 97 -14.06 -0.49 -7.08
C PRO A 97 -13.71 0.59 -6.05
N TYR A 98 -12.42 0.82 -5.82
CA TYR A 98 -11.94 1.84 -4.88
C TYR A 98 -12.05 3.24 -5.48
N TYR A 99 -11.76 3.38 -6.77
CA TYR A 99 -11.93 4.65 -7.49
C TYR A 99 -13.39 5.08 -7.52
N TYR A 100 -14.32 4.16 -7.77
CA TYR A 100 -15.76 4.44 -7.76
C TYR A 100 -16.20 4.99 -6.41
N ILE A 101 -15.86 4.30 -5.31
CA ILE A 101 -16.25 4.70 -3.95
C ILE A 101 -15.62 6.04 -3.55
N CYS A 102 -14.35 6.28 -3.89
CA CYS A 102 -13.63 7.49 -3.48
C CYS A 102 -13.94 8.73 -4.35
N VAL A 103 -14.18 8.55 -5.65
CA VAL A 103 -14.28 9.68 -6.61
C VAL A 103 -15.69 9.87 -7.14
N LYS A 104 -16.41 8.79 -7.45
CA LYS A 104 -17.77 8.86 -8.01
C LYS A 104 -18.82 8.99 -6.92
N GLU A 105 -18.83 8.05 -5.98
CA GLU A 105 -19.79 8.04 -4.87
C GLU A 105 -19.36 8.99 -3.74
N LYS A 106 -18.04 9.12 -3.52
CA LYS A 106 -17.44 9.90 -2.44
C LYS A 106 -17.94 9.50 -1.05
N SER A 107 -18.32 8.23 -0.86
CA SER A 107 -18.83 7.72 0.41
C SER A 107 -17.72 7.33 1.39
N LEU A 108 -16.52 7.03 0.90
CA LEU A 108 -15.36 6.68 1.72
C LEU A 108 -14.06 7.21 1.10
N GLN A 109 -13.19 7.82 1.90
CA GLN A 109 -11.98 8.51 1.47
C GLN A 109 -12.22 9.40 0.22
N PRO A 110 -13.02 10.48 0.32
CA PRO A 110 -13.38 11.30 -0.83
C PRO A 110 -12.15 11.91 -1.50
N MET A 111 -12.06 11.77 -2.82
CA MET A 111 -10.95 12.27 -3.64
C MET A 111 -11.46 13.01 -4.88
N THR A 112 -10.66 13.95 -5.36
CA THR A 112 -10.84 14.56 -6.68
C THR A 112 -10.18 13.73 -7.76
N GLN A 113 -10.53 13.98 -9.03
CA GLN A 113 -9.84 13.34 -10.15
C GLN A 113 -8.33 13.69 -10.16
N THR A 114 -7.99 14.92 -9.79
CA THR A 114 -6.60 15.40 -9.73
C THR A 114 -5.82 14.64 -8.66
N ASP A 115 -6.42 14.39 -7.49
CA ASP A 115 -5.78 13.62 -6.42
C ASP A 115 -5.44 12.19 -6.90
N VAL A 116 -6.30 11.59 -7.74
CA VAL A 116 -6.03 10.27 -8.33
C VAL A 116 -4.88 10.33 -9.34
N VAL A 117 -4.82 11.38 -10.16
CA VAL A 117 -3.70 11.58 -11.09
C VAL A 117 -2.39 11.70 -10.32
N GLU A 118 -2.36 12.48 -9.24
CA GLU A 118 -1.19 12.62 -8.37
C GLU A 118 -0.76 11.26 -7.76
N MET A 119 -1.72 10.44 -7.33
CA MET A 119 -1.41 9.08 -6.82
C MET A 119 -0.74 8.20 -7.89
N VAL A 120 -1.24 8.24 -9.13
CA VAL A 120 -0.63 7.50 -10.26
C VAL A 120 0.76 8.06 -10.58
N GLU A 121 0.95 9.37 -10.54
CA GLU A 121 2.27 9.99 -10.73
C GLU A 121 3.26 9.53 -9.65
N MET A 122 2.84 9.48 -8.39
CA MET A 122 3.65 8.95 -7.30
C MET A 122 3.99 7.47 -7.50
N GLU A 123 3.04 6.63 -7.91
CA GLU A 123 3.30 5.21 -8.23
C GLU A 123 4.34 5.06 -9.34
N ARG A 124 4.22 5.84 -10.42
CA ARG A 124 5.20 5.85 -11.52
C ARG A 124 6.60 6.26 -11.06
N LEU A 125 6.69 7.24 -10.16
CA LEU A 125 7.96 7.64 -9.54
C LEU A 125 8.53 6.51 -8.67
N LYS A 126 7.69 5.83 -7.88
CA LYS A 126 8.13 4.68 -7.05
C LYS A 126 8.67 3.54 -7.90
N ILE A 127 8.05 3.25 -9.04
CA ILE A 127 8.53 2.24 -10.00
C ILE A 127 9.86 2.68 -10.64
N SER A 128 10.02 3.98 -10.93
CA SER A 128 11.25 4.52 -11.51
C SER A 128 12.45 4.47 -10.56
N GLU A 129 12.20 4.39 -9.25
CA GLU A 129 13.19 4.25 -8.18
C GLU A 129 13.42 2.79 -7.74
N HIS A 130 12.77 1.81 -8.38
CA HIS A 130 12.83 0.41 -7.96
C HIS A 130 14.15 -0.29 -8.33
#